data_AF-A0A553FFW6-F1
#
_entry.id   AF-A0A553FFW6-F1
#
_cell.length_a   1.000
_cell.length_b   1.000
_cell.length_c   1.000
_cell.angle_alpha   90.00
_cell.angle_beta   90.00
_cell.angle_gamma   90.00
#
_symmetry.space_group_name_H-M   'P 1'
#
loop_
_entity.id
_entity.type
_entity.pdbx_description
1 polymer ?
#
loop_
_entity_poly.entity_id
_entity_poly.type
_entity_poly.pdbx_seq_one_letter_code
_entity_poly.pdbx_strand_id
1 'polypeptide(L)'
;MNNHIHLIAAALEDYNLSDILRDLKKHTSKTLLERIKGNLQESRRKWMLWLFQSAGKRNSNNTHYQFWQQDNRPTELSTNTMMDQRLDYIHDNPVKEGLVYEPEVSIRRTAYFKVGLNPVILRDEKTRRFKDARALRRVAAIGQE
;
A
#
# COMPACT_ATOMS: atom_id res chain seq x y z
N MET A 1 -2.13 8.03 -7.17
CA MET A 1 -1.55 6.98 -8.03
C MET A 1 -2.64 6.03 -8.49
N ASN A 2 -2.68 5.72 -9.79
CA ASN A 2 -3.70 4.85 -10.40
C ASN A 2 -3.23 3.40 -10.60
N ASN A 3 -1.94 3.11 -10.41
CA ASN A 3 -1.30 1.82 -10.74
C ASN A 3 -0.41 1.24 -9.62
N HIS A 4 -0.22 1.96 -8.51
CA HIS A 4 0.53 1.47 -7.34
C HIS A 4 -0.04 2.08 -6.05
N ILE A 5 0.45 1.58 -4.92
CA ILE A 5 0.07 2.03 -3.57
C ILE A 5 1.30 2.47 -2.80
N HIS A 6 1.12 3.48 -1.95
CA HIS A 6 2.07 3.78 -0.88
C HIS A 6 1.50 3.30 0.45
N LEU A 7 2.36 2.68 1.25
CA LEU A 7 1.98 2.14 2.55
C LEU A 7 3.04 2.52 3.59
N ILE A 8 2.60 3.11 4.70
CA ILE A 8 3.38 3.17 5.94
C ILE A 8 2.80 2.09 6.85
N ALA A 9 3.60 1.09 7.19
CA ALA A 9 3.16 -0.06 7.99
C ALA A 9 4.15 -0.36 9.11
N ALA A 10 3.62 -0.87 10.22
CA ALA A 10 4.38 -1.34 11.36
C ALA A 10 3.96 -2.77 11.73
N ALA A 11 4.94 -3.62 12.03
CA ALA A 11 4.70 -4.94 12.60
C ALA A 11 4.78 -4.89 14.14
N LEU A 12 3.91 -5.64 14.81
CA LEU A 12 4.00 -5.88 16.25
C LEU A 12 5.23 -6.74 16.58
N GLU A 13 5.60 -6.80 17.86
CA GLU A 13 6.87 -7.40 18.32
C GLU A 13 7.06 -8.87 17.90
N ASP A 14 5.98 -9.63 17.88
CA ASP A 14 5.95 -11.04 17.47
C ASP A 14 5.65 -11.29 15.98
N TYR A 15 5.52 -10.22 15.19
CA TYR A 15 5.17 -10.31 13.78
C TYR A 15 6.30 -9.77 12.90
N ASN A 16 6.46 -10.39 11.73
CA ASN A 16 7.38 -9.95 10.71
C ASN A 16 6.65 -9.13 9.65
N LEU A 17 7.17 -7.94 9.34
CA LEU A 17 6.58 -7.07 8.32
C LEU A 17 6.58 -7.73 6.94
N SER A 18 7.59 -8.53 6.60
CA SER A 18 7.67 -9.24 5.32
C SER A 18 6.54 -10.26 5.16
N ASP A 19 6.17 -10.99 6.22
CA ASP A 19 5.05 -11.92 6.22
C ASP A 19 3.72 -11.19 6.06
N ILE A 20 3.53 -10.08 6.79
CA ILE A 20 2.34 -9.23 6.67
C ILE A 20 2.16 -8.75 5.22
N LEU A 21 3.23 -8.28 4.59
CA LEU A 21 3.18 -7.79 3.20
C LEU A 21 2.94 -8.90 2.20
N ARG A 22 3.55 -10.07 2.41
CA ARG A 22 3.30 -11.26 1.59
C ARG A 22 1.82 -11.62 1.64
N ASP A 23 1.24 -11.68 2.83
CA ASP A 23 -0.14 -12.11 3.03
C ASP A 23 -1.14 -11.06 2.53
N LEU A 24 -0.84 -9.77 2.73
CA LEU A 24 -1.58 -8.66 2.11
C LEU A 24 -1.60 -8.79 0.58
N LYS A 25 -0.44 -8.95 -0.06
CA LYS A 25 -0.33 -9.11 -1.51
C LYS A 25 -1.09 -10.34 -2.00
N LYS A 26 -0.95 -11.47 -1.31
CA LYS A 26 -1.63 -12.72 -1.66
C LYS A 26 -3.15 -12.59 -1.58
N HIS A 27 -3.66 -12.07 -0.46
CA HIS A 27 -5.09 -11.89 -0.25
C HIS A 27 -5.69 -10.93 -1.28
N THR A 28 -5.11 -9.72 -1.38
CA THR A 28 -5.61 -8.69 -2.30
C THR A 28 -5.52 -9.10 -3.76
N SER A 29 -4.44 -9.77 -4.17
CA SER A 29 -4.32 -10.29 -5.55
C SER A 29 -5.45 -11.26 -5.87
N LYS A 30 -5.76 -12.20 -4.97
CA LYS A 30 -6.83 -13.18 -5.20
C LYS A 30 -8.19 -12.47 -5.30
N THR A 31 -8.52 -11.65 -4.30
CA THR A 31 -9.82 -10.97 -4.22
C THR A 31 -10.04 -10.00 -5.39
N LEU A 32 -9.03 -9.22 -5.77
CA LEU A 32 -9.15 -8.26 -6.87
C LEU A 32 -9.25 -8.97 -8.23
N LEU A 33 -8.48 -10.03 -8.46
CA LEU A 33 -8.59 -10.82 -9.69
C LEU A 33 -9.98 -11.45 -9.82
N GLU A 34 -10.53 -12.00 -8.74
CA GLU A 34 -11.89 -12.56 -8.71
C GLU A 34 -12.93 -11.47 -9.03
N ARG A 35 -12.84 -10.29 -8.40
CA ARG A 35 -13.73 -9.16 -8.68
C ARG A 35 -13.64 -8.67 -10.12
N ILE A 36 -12.43 -8.56 -10.68
CA ILE A 36 -12.23 -8.15 -12.08
C ILE A 36 -12.84 -9.19 -13.03
N LYS A 37 -12.60 -10.49 -12.79
CA LYS A 37 -13.18 -11.57 -13.61
C LYS A 37 -14.70 -11.54 -13.62
N GLY A 38 -15.30 -11.39 -12.44
CA GLY A 38 -16.75 -11.36 -12.23
C GLY A 38 -17.44 -10.08 -12.69
N ASN A 39 -16.72 -8.97 -12.86
CA ASN A 39 -17.32 -7.70 -13.26
C ASN A 39 -17.54 -7.62 -14.78
N LEU A 40 -18.73 -8.01 -15.25
CA LEU A 40 -19.10 -7.95 -16.67
C LEU A 40 -19.18 -6.52 -17.24
N GLN A 41 -19.35 -5.51 -16.39
CA GLN A 41 -19.52 -4.10 -16.77
C GLN A 41 -18.19 -3.35 -16.96
N GLU A 42 -17.07 -3.90 -16.49
CA GLU A 42 -15.75 -3.27 -16.64
C GLU A 42 -15.23 -3.48 -18.07
N SER A 43 -15.23 -2.40 -18.85
CA SER A 43 -14.82 -2.41 -20.27
C SER A 43 -13.38 -2.89 -20.46
N ARG A 44 -12.48 -2.62 -19.50
CA ARG A 44 -11.06 -3.00 -19.55
C ARG A 44 -10.79 -4.40 -19.01
N ARG A 45 -11.80 -5.16 -18.58
CA ARG A 45 -11.64 -6.47 -17.92
C ARG A 45 -10.74 -7.42 -18.71
N LYS A 46 -11.02 -7.62 -20.00
CA LYS A 46 -10.25 -8.54 -20.86
C LYS A 46 -8.79 -8.11 -20.95
N TRP A 47 -8.56 -6.81 -21.13
CA TRP A 47 -7.21 -6.24 -21.20
C TRP A 47 -6.43 -6.41 -19.89
N MET A 48 -7.04 -6.09 -18.73
CA MET A 48 -6.40 -6.29 -17.42
C MET A 48 -6.05 -7.75 -17.17
N LEU A 49 -6.96 -8.68 -17.46
CA LEU A 49 -6.71 -10.11 -17.28
C LEU A 49 -5.60 -10.62 -18.18
N TRP A 50 -5.55 -10.15 -19.44
CA TRP A 50 -4.46 -10.46 -20.35
C TRP A 50 -3.12 -9.91 -19.84
N LEU A 51 -3.10 -8.69 -19.31
CA LEU A 51 -1.90 -8.07 -18.74
C LEU A 51 -1.36 -8.89 -17.56
N PHE A 52 -2.22 -9.21 -16.59
CA PHE A 52 -1.83 -10.01 -15.42
C PHE A 52 -1.40 -11.43 -15.80
N GLN A 53 -2.03 -12.04 -16.79
CA GLN A 53 -1.65 -13.37 -17.27
C GLN A 53 -0.29 -13.33 -17.96
N SER A 54 -0.05 -12.33 -18.81
CA SER A 54 1.21 -12.14 -19.52
C SER A 54 2.37 -11.90 -18.55
N ALA A 55 2.14 -11.12 -17.48
CA ALA A 55 3.09 -10.94 -16.40
C ALA A 55 3.32 -12.24 -15.59
N GLY A 56 2.25 -12.98 -15.29
CA GLY A 56 2.33 -14.27 -14.58
C GLY A 56 3.16 -15.31 -15.34
N LYS A 57 2.96 -15.45 -16.66
CA LYS A 57 3.72 -16.39 -17.50
C LYS A 57 5.22 -16.12 -17.53
N ARG A 58 5.65 -14.87 -17.29
CA ARG A 58 7.06 -14.47 -17.29
C ARG A 58 7.72 -14.64 -15.92
N ASN A 59 6.97 -15.06 -14.89
CA ASN A 59 7.46 -15.19 -13.53
C ASN A 59 7.21 -16.60 -12.99
N SER A 60 8.27 -17.35 -12.74
CA SER A 60 8.21 -18.72 -12.21
C SER A 60 7.55 -18.82 -10.82
N ASN A 61 7.48 -17.72 -10.06
CA ASN A 61 6.82 -17.68 -8.76
C ASN A 61 5.29 -17.62 -8.86
N ASN A 62 4.73 -17.47 -10.06
CA ASN A 62 3.29 -17.39 -10.28
C ASN A 62 2.82 -18.53 -11.19
N THR A 63 1.65 -19.10 -10.90
CA THR A 63 1.09 -20.18 -11.72
C THR A 63 0.29 -19.67 -12.91
N HIS A 64 -0.45 -18.57 -12.75
CA HIS A 64 -1.39 -18.09 -13.78
C HIS A 64 -1.37 -16.58 -13.99
N TYR A 65 -1.43 -15.80 -12.90
CA TYR A 65 -1.55 -14.35 -12.94
C TYR A 65 -0.55 -13.70 -11.99
N GLN A 66 0.00 -12.56 -12.40
CA GLN A 66 0.74 -11.67 -11.52
C GLN A 66 0.00 -10.33 -11.44
N PHE A 67 -0.52 -10.01 -10.26
CA PHE A 67 -1.16 -8.72 -9.99
C PHE A 67 -0.15 -7.71 -9.43
N TRP A 68 0.56 -8.09 -8.38
CA TRP A 68 1.61 -7.27 -7.76
C TRP A 68 2.96 -7.50 -8.43
N GLN A 69 3.75 -6.45 -8.54
CA GLN A 69 5.18 -6.60 -8.80
C GLN A 69 5.88 -7.24 -7.58
N GLN A 70 6.96 -7.99 -7.82
CA GLN A 70 7.65 -8.73 -6.77
C GLN A 70 8.43 -7.82 -5.82
N ASP A 71 9.02 -6.76 -6.36
CA ASP A 71 9.81 -5.81 -5.57
C ASP A 71 8.88 -4.92 -4.71
N ASN A 72 9.37 -4.54 -3.53
CA ASN A 72 8.69 -3.68 -2.57
C ASN A 72 9.55 -2.51 -2.10
N ARG A 73 10.88 -2.59 -2.28
CA ARG A 73 11.89 -1.63 -1.79
C ARG A 73 11.50 -0.91 -0.48
N PRO A 74 11.24 -1.63 0.63
CA PRO A 74 10.83 -0.99 1.87
C PRO A 74 11.93 -0.05 2.38
N THR A 75 11.56 1.18 2.74
CA THR A 75 12.44 2.13 3.41
C THR A 75 12.09 2.17 4.90
N GLU A 76 13.04 1.82 5.77
CA GLU A 76 12.87 1.93 7.21
C GLU A 76 12.71 3.40 7.63
N LEU A 77 11.71 3.67 8.48
CA LEU A 77 11.47 4.99 9.05
C LEU A 77 11.86 4.98 10.53
N SER A 78 13.10 5.35 10.82
CA SER A 78 13.69 5.27 12.17
C SER A 78 13.48 6.53 13.01
N THR A 79 12.99 7.63 12.43
CA THR A 79 12.76 8.90 13.12
C THR A 79 11.38 9.48 12.80
N ASN A 80 10.83 10.26 13.73
CA ASN A 80 9.57 11.00 13.51
C ASN A 80 9.68 11.90 12.26
N THR A 81 10.82 12.57 12.06
CA THR A 81 11.04 13.41 10.88
C THR A 81 10.92 12.63 9.57
N MET A 82 11.47 11.41 9.50
CA MET A 82 11.30 10.55 8.33
C MET A 82 9.85 10.11 8.14
N MET A 83 9.12 9.82 9.22
CA MET A 83 7.70 9.48 9.16
C MET A 83 6.87 10.66 8.63
N ASP A 84 7.08 11.85 9.17
CA ASP A 84 6.39 13.08 8.76
C ASP A 84 6.69 13.41 7.29
N GLN A 85 7.95 13.35 6.86
CA GLN A 85 8.33 13.57 5.46
C GLN A 85 7.65 12.60 4.50
N ARG A 86 7.57 11.32 4.87
CA ARG A 86 6.97 10.29 4.02
C ARG A 86 5.44 10.37 4.04
N LEU A 87 4.85 10.74 5.17
CA LEU A 87 3.44 11.07 5.33
C LEU A 87 3.03 12.19 4.36
N ASP A 88 3.76 13.31 4.40
CA ASP A 88 3.49 14.47 3.57
C ASP A 88 3.63 14.13 2.08
N TYR A 89 4.69 13.39 1.72
CA TYR A 89 4.87 12.88 0.36
C TYR A 89 3.67 12.08 -0.16
N ILE A 90 3.14 11.15 0.66
CA ILE A 90 2.00 10.31 0.26
C ILE A 90 0.73 11.15 0.07
N HIS A 91 0.50 12.15 0.93
CA HIS A 91 -0.66 13.03 0.84
C HIS A 91 -0.59 13.98 -0.36
N ASP A 92 0.60 14.46 -0.70
CA ASP A 92 0.83 15.39 -1.80
C ASP A 92 0.81 14.72 -3.18
N ASN A 93 1.11 13.42 -3.26
CA ASN A 93 1.24 12.72 -4.54
C ASN A 93 0.00 12.86 -5.44
N PRO A 94 -1.24 12.69 -4.95
CA PRO A 94 -2.42 12.89 -5.78
C PRO A 94 -2.60 14.33 -6.29
N VAL A 95 -2.09 15.34 -5.58
CA VAL A 95 -2.06 16.73 -6.05
C VAL A 95 -1.01 16.91 -7.14
N LYS A 96 0.20 16.40 -6.91
CA LYS A 96 1.30 16.45 -7.89
C LYS A 96 0.97 15.71 -9.19
N GLU A 97 0.22 14.61 -9.11
CA GLU A 97 -0.28 13.87 -10.27
C GLU A 97 -1.50 14.53 -10.95
N GLY A 98 -2.00 15.65 -10.43
CA GLY A 98 -3.18 16.33 -10.96
C GLY A 98 -4.49 15.54 -10.80
N LEU A 99 -4.51 14.55 -9.89
CA LEU A 99 -5.71 13.74 -9.61
C LEU A 99 -6.72 14.47 -8.71
N VAL A 100 -6.23 15.38 -7.85
CA VAL A 100 -7.04 16.21 -6.95
C VAL A 100 -6.42 17.60 -6.83
N TYR A 101 -7.25 18.61 -6.56
CA TYR A 101 -6.77 19.99 -6.34
C TYR A 101 -6.20 20.21 -4.93
N GLU A 102 -6.64 19.40 -3.95
CA GLU A 102 -6.25 19.56 -2.55
C GLU A 102 -5.83 18.21 -1.93
N PRO A 103 -4.79 18.19 -1.07
CA PRO A 103 -4.32 16.97 -0.41
C PRO A 103 -5.35 16.38 0.55
N GLU A 104 -6.25 17.20 1.11
CA GLU A 104 -7.25 16.73 2.08
C GLU A 104 -8.27 15.75 1.47
N VAL A 105 -8.48 15.82 0.15
CA VAL A 105 -9.30 14.85 -0.58
C VAL A 105 -8.59 13.51 -0.75
N SER A 106 -7.25 13.49 -0.69
CA SER A 106 -6.42 12.30 -0.86
C SER A 106 -6.42 11.36 0.37
N ILE A 107 -6.85 11.86 1.53
CA ILE A 107 -6.90 11.11 2.80
C ILE A 107 -7.70 9.80 2.66
N ARG A 108 -8.69 9.74 1.75
CA ARG A 108 -9.45 8.50 1.46
C ARG A 108 -8.67 7.41 0.73
N ARG A 109 -7.54 7.73 0.07
CA ARG A 109 -6.71 6.79 -0.69
C ARG A 109 -5.43 6.36 0.03
N THR A 110 -5.08 7.03 1.13
CA THR A 110 -3.94 6.67 1.98
C THR A 110 -4.43 5.80 3.13
N ALA A 111 -4.05 4.53 3.13
CA ALA A 111 -4.48 3.60 4.16
C ALA A 111 -3.35 3.35 5.17
N TYR A 112 -3.54 3.80 6.41
CA TYR A 112 -2.69 3.45 7.55
C TYR A 112 -3.15 2.11 8.11
N PHE A 113 -2.33 1.07 7.94
CA PHE A 113 -2.64 -0.26 8.46
C PHE A 113 -1.73 -0.60 9.64
N LYS A 114 -2.32 -0.67 10.83
CA LYS A 114 -1.74 -1.33 11.99
C LYS A 114 -2.45 -2.67 12.16
N VAL A 115 -1.76 -3.78 11.90
CA VAL A 115 -2.36 -5.12 12.02
C VAL A 115 -2.39 -5.52 13.50
N GLY A 116 -3.57 -5.89 14.02
CA GLY A 116 -3.79 -6.32 15.41
C GLY A 116 -4.57 -5.33 16.31
N LEU A 117 -4.90 -4.13 15.80
CA LEU A 117 -5.80 -3.17 16.43
C LEU A 117 -6.68 -2.54 15.33
N ASN A 118 -7.84 -1.98 15.68
CA ASN A 118 -8.59 -1.04 14.82
C ASN A 118 -7.61 -0.04 14.20
N PRO A 119 -7.82 0.46 12.96
CA PRO A 119 -6.89 1.38 12.29
C PRO A 119 -6.55 2.53 13.24
N VAL A 120 -5.39 2.43 13.88
CA VAL A 120 -4.93 3.46 14.79
C VAL A 120 -4.41 4.53 13.87
N ILE A 121 -5.23 5.57 13.69
CA ILE A 121 -4.73 6.88 13.33
C ILE A 121 -3.67 7.18 14.39
N LEU A 122 -2.39 6.99 14.05
CA LEU A 122 -1.27 7.29 14.96
C LEU A 122 -1.15 8.80 15.22
N ARG A 123 -1.97 9.58 14.51
CA ARG A 123 -2.11 11.01 14.62
C ARG A 123 -3.18 11.34 15.67
N ASP A 124 -2.76 11.96 16.76
CA ASP A 124 -3.70 12.62 17.65
C ASP A 124 -4.41 13.74 16.85
N GLU A 125 -5.74 13.69 16.78
CA GLU A 125 -6.55 14.58 15.95
C GLU A 125 -6.41 16.06 16.33
N LYS A 126 -5.98 16.36 17.57
CA LYS A 126 -5.78 17.73 18.07
C LYS A 126 -4.38 18.27 17.76
N THR A 127 -3.36 17.41 17.82
CA THR A 127 -1.95 17.84 17.78
C THR A 127 -1.23 17.47 16.50
N ARG A 128 -1.85 16.66 15.63
CA ARG A 128 -1.29 16.22 14.35
C ARG A 128 0.03 15.42 14.46
N ARG A 129 0.44 14.99 15.65
CA ARG A 129 1.71 14.29 15.93
C ARG A 129 1.52 12.78 16.09
N PHE A 130 2.53 12.03 15.67
CA PHE A 130 2.65 10.59 15.93
C PHE A 130 2.92 10.33 17.42
N LYS A 131 2.25 9.35 18.03
CA LYS A 131 2.60 8.86 19.37
C LYS A 131 3.93 8.09 19.30
N ASP A 132 5.00 8.79 19.66
CA ASP A 132 6.35 8.34 20.02
C ASP A 132 6.96 7.20 19.17
N ALA A 133 7.79 7.56 18.19
CA ALA A 133 8.53 6.64 17.31
C ALA A 133 9.43 5.63 18.04
N ARG A 134 9.79 5.84 19.31
CA ARG A 134 10.61 4.87 20.07
C ARG A 134 9.92 3.52 20.27
N ALA A 135 8.58 3.48 20.24
CA ALA A 135 7.80 2.24 20.31
C ALA A 135 7.64 1.54 18.94
N LEU A 136 8.16 2.14 17.86
CA LEU A 136 7.87 1.76 16.48
C LEU A 136 9.15 1.41 15.70
N ARG A 137 9.97 0.51 16.25
CA ARG A 137 11.22 0.01 15.65
C ARG A 137 11.07 -0.76 14.31
N ARG A 138 9.89 -0.75 13.68
CA ARG A 138 9.57 -1.58 12.50
C ARG A 138 8.62 -0.90 11.53
N VAL A 139 8.73 0.42 11.38
CA VAL A 139 7.95 1.16 10.39
C VAL A 139 8.69 1.16 9.06
N ALA A 140 8.04 0.71 7.99
CA ALA A 140 8.57 0.88 6.64
C ALA A 140 7.57 1.59 5.73
N ALA A 141 8.10 2.47 4.88
CA ALA A 141 7.40 2.97 3.73
C ALA A 141 7.62 2.04 2.54
N ILE A 142 6.53 1.67 1.87
CA ILE A 142 6.55 0.78 0.71
C ILE A 142 5.90 1.55 -0.43
N GLY A 143 6.66 1.75 -1.49
CA GLY A 143 6.23 2.40 -2.71
C GLY A 143 7.13 1.96 -3.85
N GLN A 144 6.50 1.60 -4.97
CA GLN A 144 7.18 1.56 -6.26
C GLN A 144 7.05 2.97 -6.85
N GLU A 145 8.15 3.59 -7.25
CA GLU A 145 8.13 4.80 -8.09
C GLU A 145 7.80 4.43 -9.54
#